data_AF-A0A956YZC7-F1
#
_entry.id   AF-A0A956YZC7-F1
#
_cell.length_a   1.000
_cell.length_b   1.000
_cell.length_c   1.000
_cell.angle_alpha   90.00
_cell.angle_beta   90.00
_cell.angle_gamma   90.00
#
_symmetry.space_group_name_H-M   'P 1'
#
loop_
_entity.id
_entity.type
_entity.pdbx_description
1 polymer ?
#
loop_
_entity_poly.entity_id
_entity_poly.type
_entity_poly.pdbx_seq_one_letter_code
_entity_poly.pdbx_strand_id
1 'polypeptide(L)'
;MDNLSGKLSIDTPENIVIDAEIAGFGTRCIAAIIDYMILLVVFFFMALLFSSALSREEQQSSTVLALYALVQFIIITFYHLIFELIWNGQTPGKRRTNIRVVQTNGLPLSTSGALIRNLVRLF
;
A
#
# COMPACT_ATOMS: atom_id res chain seq x y z
N MET A 1 -2.32 18.66 23.85
CA MET A 1 -3.23 19.81 23.67
C MET A 1 -2.51 20.69 22.65
N ASP A 2 -2.80 20.68 21.36
CA ASP A 2 -4.10 20.88 20.71
C ASP A 2 -4.05 20.24 19.28
N ASN A 3 -4.77 19.13 19.05
CA ASN A 3 -4.70 18.37 17.78
C ASN A 3 -5.67 18.89 16.70
N LEU A 4 -6.20 20.10 16.86
CA LEU A 4 -7.32 20.63 16.07
C LEU A 4 -6.93 21.32 14.75
N SER A 5 -5.63 21.43 14.44
CA SER A 5 -5.15 22.18 13.26
C SER A 5 -4.21 21.38 12.36
N GLY A 6 -4.52 20.12 12.04
CA GLY A 6 -3.85 19.36 10.96
C GLY A 6 -2.31 19.25 11.02
N LYS A 7 -1.68 19.61 12.14
CA LYS A 7 -0.24 19.68 12.34
C LYS A 7 0.12 18.81 13.53
N LEU A 8 1.05 17.88 13.31
CA LEU A 8 1.60 17.02 14.34
C LEU A 8 2.95 17.61 14.76
N SER A 9 3.01 18.09 15.99
CA SER A 9 4.23 18.58 16.62
C SER A 9 5.05 17.37 17.10
N ILE A 10 6.26 17.21 16.55
CA ILE A 10 7.17 16.10 16.86
C ILE A 10 8.38 16.68 17.58
N ASP A 11 8.61 16.26 18.82
CA ASP A 11 9.84 16.56 19.57
C ASP A 11 10.96 15.66 19.06
N THR A 12 11.96 16.25 18.38
CA THR A 12 13.17 15.52 17.97
C THR A 12 14.20 15.51 19.11
N PRO A 13 15.12 14.52 19.15
CA PRO A 13 16.16 14.44 20.19
C PRO A 13 17.10 15.66 20.23
N GLU A 14 17.12 16.50 19.19
CA GLU A 14 17.83 17.77 19.13
C GLU A 14 17.08 18.92 19.84
N ASN A 15 15.94 18.65 20.48
CA ASN A 15 15.08 19.61 21.17
C ASN A 15 14.53 20.70 20.22
N ILE A 16 14.25 20.31 18.98
CA ILE A 16 13.61 21.15 17.96
C ILE A 16 12.24 20.56 17.66
N VAL A 17 11.21 21.39 17.74
CA VAL A 17 9.84 20.99 17.43
C VAL A 17 9.63 21.06 15.92
N ILE A 18 9.38 19.92 15.28
CA ILE A 18 9.01 19.88 13.85
C ILE A 18 7.49 19.76 13.75
N ASP A 19 6.86 20.76 13.13
CA ASP A 19 5.45 20.69 12.76
C ASP A 19 5.31 19.91 11.45
N ALA A 20 4.91 18.64 11.54
CA ALA A 20 4.56 17.83 10.38
C ALA A 20 3.11 18.11 9.96
N GLU A 21 2.92 18.60 8.74
CA GLU A 21 1.57 18.76 8.18
C GLU A 21 0.97 17.38 7.89
N ILE A 22 -0.12 17.06 8.57
CA ILE A 22 -0.81 15.79 8.41
C ILE A 22 -1.53 15.83 7.07
N ALA A 23 -1.16 14.91 6.18
CA ALA A 23 -1.84 14.74 4.90
C ALA A 23 -3.36 14.63 5.11
N GLY A 24 -4.09 15.59 4.54
CA GLY A 24 -5.55 15.66 4.65
C GLY A 24 -6.23 14.44 4.06
N PHE A 25 -7.46 14.16 4.52
CA PHE A 25 -8.24 12.99 4.10
C PHE A 25 -8.32 12.84 2.56
N GLY A 26 -8.57 13.94 1.85
CA GLY A 26 -8.66 13.93 0.37
C GLY A 26 -7.39 13.42 -0.33
N THR A 27 -6.20 13.86 0.10
CA THR A 27 -4.92 13.39 -0.49
C THR A 27 -4.70 11.89 -0.25
N ARG A 28 -5.14 11.36 0.90
CA ARG A 28 -5.09 9.93 1.21
C ARG A 28 -6.05 9.14 0.33
N CYS A 29 -7.26 9.65 0.09
CA CYS A 29 -8.23 9.04 -0.81
C CYS A 29 -7.71 9.00 -2.25
N ILE A 30 -7.16 10.11 -2.76
CA ILE A 30 -6.59 10.16 -4.13
C ILE A 30 -5.43 9.17 -4.26
N ALA A 31 -4.54 9.10 -3.25
CA ALA A 31 -3.45 8.13 -3.24
C ALA A 31 -3.99 6.68 -3.32
N ALA A 32 -5.01 6.36 -2.52
CA ALA A 32 -5.64 5.05 -2.52
C ALA A 32 -6.31 4.73 -3.87
N ILE A 33 -7.02 5.69 -4.48
CA ILE A 33 -7.66 5.52 -5.79
C ILE A 33 -6.61 5.17 -6.86
N ILE A 34 -5.48 5.87 -6.86
CA ILE A 34 -4.39 5.60 -7.81
C ILE A 34 -3.83 4.19 -7.60
N ASP A 35 -3.57 3.80 -6.34
CA ASP A 35 -3.06 2.46 -6.04
C ASP A 35 -4.06 1.36 -6.44
N TYR A 36 -5.36 1.55 -6.20
CA TYR A 36 -6.40 0.62 -6.63
C TYR A 36 -6.57 0.56 -8.15
N MET A 37 -6.43 1.69 -8.86
CA MET A 37 -6.42 1.70 -10.32
C MET A 37 -5.26 0.90 -10.88
N ILE A 38 -4.06 1.01 -10.30
CA ILE A 38 -2.90 0.21 -10.70
C ILE A 38 -3.17 -1.28 -10.50
N LEU A 39 -3.68 -1.66 -9.32
CA LEU A 39 -4.04 -3.05 -9.02
C LEU A 39 -5.12 -3.58 -9.98
N LEU A 40 -6.13 -2.77 -10.29
CA LEU A 40 -7.20 -3.13 -11.23
C LEU A 40 -6.63 -3.41 -12.62
N VAL A 41 -5.74 -2.55 -13.12
CA VAL A 41 -5.10 -2.74 -14.42
C VAL A 41 -4.26 -4.03 -14.43
N VAL A 42 -3.48 -4.28 -13.37
CA VAL A 42 -2.70 -5.52 -13.22
C VAL A 42 -3.61 -6.75 -13.23
N PHE A 43 -4.72 -6.74 -12.50
CA PHE A 43 -5.67 -7.86 -12.48
C PHE A 43 -6.43 -8.03 -13.78
N PHE A 44 -6.75 -6.94 -14.48
CA PHE A 44 -7.35 -7.01 -15.81
C PHE A 44 -6.42 -7.72 -16.80
N PHE A 45 -5.14 -7.34 -16.86
CA PHE A 45 -4.18 -8.04 -17.71
C PHE A 45 -3.95 -9.48 -17.28
N MET A 46 -3.91 -9.76 -15.97
CA MET A 46 -3.78 -11.12 -15.48
C MET A 46 -5.00 -11.98 -15.86
N ALA A 47 -6.21 -11.43 -15.76
CA ALA A 47 -7.42 -12.11 -16.20
C ALA A 47 -7.38 -12.43 -17.71
N LEU A 48 -6.91 -11.49 -18.54
CA LEU A 48 -6.71 -11.74 -19.97
C LEU A 48 -5.69 -12.85 -20.24
N LEU A 49 -4.56 -12.87 -19.53
CA LEU A 49 -3.53 -13.90 -19.69
C LEU A 49 -4.03 -15.30 -19.29
N PHE A 50 -4.85 -15.38 -18.24
CA PHE A 50 -5.40 -16.65 -17.76
C PHE A 50 -6.70 -17.06 -18.47
N SER A 51 -7.33 -16.16 -19.24
CA SER A 51 -8.62 -16.40 -19.90
C SER A 51 -8.62 -17.64 -20.81
N SER A 52 -7.57 -17.84 -21.60
CA SER A 52 -7.42 -19.01 -22.49
C SER A 52 -7.07 -20.31 -21.75
N ALA A 53 -6.54 -20.21 -20.53
CA ALA A 53 -6.22 -21.37 -19.70
C ALA A 53 -7.45 -21.87 -18.93
N LEU A 54 -8.37 -20.97 -18.54
CA LEU A 54 -9.61 -21.31 -17.84
C LEU A 54 -10.66 -21.98 -18.75
N SER A 55 -10.60 -21.77 -20.07
CA SER A 55 -11.55 -22.31 -21.04
C SER A 55 -11.27 -23.77 -21.47
N ARG A 56 -10.25 -24.42 -20.93
CA ARG A 56 -9.90 -25.83 -21.18
C ARG A 56 -10.57 -26.74 -20.14
N GLU A 57 -10.68 -28.04 -20.45
CA GLU A 57 -11.39 -29.10 -19.68
C GLU A 57 -11.54 -28.87 -18.16
N GLU A 58 -12.71 -29.26 -17.61
CA GLU A 58 -13.13 -29.03 -16.21
C GLU A 58 -12.06 -29.37 -15.17
N GLN A 59 -11.29 -30.44 -15.37
CA GLN A 59 -10.31 -30.88 -14.37
C GLN A 59 -9.04 -30.01 -14.34
N GLN A 60 -8.56 -29.54 -15.49
CA GLN A 60 -7.43 -28.59 -15.54
C GLN A 60 -7.84 -27.19 -15.09
N SER A 61 -9.09 -26.80 -15.32
CA SER A 61 -9.62 -25.49 -14.94
C SER A 61 -9.54 -25.24 -13.42
N SER A 62 -9.77 -26.27 -12.59
CA SER A 62 -9.71 -26.17 -11.12
C SER A 62 -8.34 -25.77 -10.57
N THR A 63 -7.26 -26.37 -11.09
CA THR A 63 -5.89 -26.08 -10.64
C THR A 63 -5.44 -24.69 -11.11
N VAL A 64 -5.82 -24.31 -12.33
CA VAL A 64 -5.51 -22.98 -12.87
C VAL A 64 -6.23 -21.89 -12.08
N LEU A 65 -7.49 -22.12 -11.70
CA LEU A 65 -8.26 -21.18 -10.87
C LEU A 65 -7.63 -21.02 -9.48
N ALA A 66 -7.20 -22.11 -8.84
CA ALA A 66 -6.53 -22.07 -7.55
C ALA A 66 -5.21 -21.28 -7.62
N LEU A 67 -4.40 -21.52 -8.66
CA LEU A 67 -3.17 -20.78 -8.89
C LEU A 67 -3.43 -19.28 -9.13
N TYR A 68 -4.44 -18.96 -9.95
CA TYR A 68 -4.85 -17.59 -10.23
C TYR A 68 -5.27 -16.85 -8.95
N ALA A 69 -6.09 -17.49 -8.10
CA ALA A 69 -6.51 -16.92 -6.82
C ALA A 69 -5.31 -16.73 -5.86
N LEU A 70 -4.40 -17.70 -5.80
CA LEU A 70 -3.18 -17.61 -4.99
C LEU A 70 -2.31 -16.41 -5.42
N VAL A 71 -2.10 -16.25 -6.72
CA VAL A 71 -1.30 -15.14 -7.27
C VAL A 71 -1.96 -13.79 -6.98
N GLN A 72 -3.29 -13.67 -7.13
CA GLN A 72 -4.01 -12.46 -6.73
C GLN A 72 -3.80 -12.12 -5.25
N PHE A 73 -3.98 -13.11 -4.38
CA PHE A 73 -3.82 -12.92 -2.94
C PHE A 73 -2.42 -12.39 -2.59
N ILE A 74 -1.38 -12.96 -3.22
CA ILE A 74 -0.01 -12.51 -3.06
C ILE A 74 0.14 -11.06 -3.54
N ILE A 75 -0.38 -10.71 -4.73
CA ILE A 75 -0.25 -9.35 -5.26
C ILE A 75 -0.94 -8.33 -4.34
N ILE A 76 -2.19 -8.57 -3.92
CA ILE A 76 -2.91 -7.63 -3.03
C ILE A 76 -2.14 -7.41 -1.73
N THR A 77 -1.67 -8.51 -1.14
CA THR A 77 -0.98 -8.51 0.16
C THR A 77 0.38 -7.83 0.08
N PHE A 78 1.20 -8.22 -0.90
CA PHE A 78 2.60 -7.83 -0.95
C PHE A 78 2.84 -6.56 -1.75
N TYR A 79 1.93 -6.12 -2.62
CA TYR A 79 2.08 -4.87 -3.38
C TYR A 79 2.39 -3.69 -2.44
N HIS A 80 1.55 -3.47 -1.43
CA HIS A 80 1.74 -2.37 -0.49
C HIS A 80 3.02 -2.51 0.33
N LEU A 81 3.32 -3.72 0.82
CA LEU A 81 4.53 -3.98 1.58
C LEU A 81 5.80 -3.69 0.77
N ILE A 82 5.90 -4.24 -0.43
CA ILE A 82 7.08 -4.14 -1.28
C ILE A 82 7.35 -2.68 -1.62
N PHE A 83 6.34 -1.93 -2.06
CA PHE A 83 6.53 -0.53 -2.40
C PHE A 83 6.87 0.32 -1.17
N GLU A 84 6.21 0.08 -0.05
CA GLU A 84 6.51 0.81 1.19
C GLU A 84 7.92 0.50 1.73
N LEU A 85 8.44 -0.72 1.54
CA LEU A 85 9.82 -1.05 1.88
C LEU A 85 10.83 -0.40 0.93
N ILE A 86 10.58 -0.48 -0.39
CA ILE A 86 11.50 0.04 -1.42
C ILE A 86 11.55 1.57 -1.43
N TRP A 87 10.42 2.25 -1.17
CA TRP A 87 10.32 3.70 -1.23
C TRP A 87 10.12 4.37 0.14
N ASN A 88 10.63 3.75 1.22
CA ASN A 88 10.65 4.35 2.55
C ASN A 88 9.28 4.89 3.00
N GLY A 89 8.24 4.06 2.92
CA GLY A 89 6.88 4.37 3.35
C GLY A 89 5.99 5.00 2.28
N GLN A 90 6.32 4.87 0.99
CA GLN A 90 5.51 5.37 -0.12
C GLN A 90 5.06 4.25 -1.06
N THR A 91 3.82 4.32 -1.53
CA THR A 91 3.29 3.53 -2.66
C THR A 91 3.27 4.40 -3.91
N PRO A 92 3.07 3.84 -5.13
CA PRO A 92 3.00 4.65 -6.34
C PRO A 92 1.97 5.78 -6.24
N GLY A 93 0.79 5.50 -5.69
CA GLY A 93 -0.28 6.48 -5.47
C GLY A 93 0.11 7.57 -4.47
N LYS A 94 0.70 7.19 -3.33
CA LYS A 94 1.20 8.15 -2.33
C LYS A 94 2.32 9.03 -2.88
N ARG A 95 3.18 8.47 -3.73
CA ARG A 95 4.27 9.22 -4.37
C ARG A 95 3.72 10.27 -5.34
N ARG A 96 2.64 9.96 -6.06
CA ARG A 96 1.95 10.92 -6.95
C ARG A 96 1.26 12.05 -6.20
N THR A 97 0.77 11.80 -4.99
CA THR A 97 0.16 12.84 -4.14
C THR A 97 1.16 13.50 -3.18
N ASN A 98 2.46 13.21 -3.31
CA ASN A 98 3.54 13.73 -2.46
C ASN A 98 3.37 13.46 -0.96
N ILE A 99 2.69 12.37 -0.58
CA ILE A 99 2.55 11.96 0.82
C ILE A 99 3.45 10.78 1.14
N ARG A 100 3.85 10.66 2.42
CA ARG A 100 4.69 9.57 2.93
C ARG A 100 4.22 9.15 4.32
N VAL A 101 4.36 7.86 4.61
CA VAL A 101 4.18 7.35 5.98
C VAL A 101 5.48 7.51 6.76
N VAL A 102 5.42 8.19 7.89
CA VAL A 102 6.53 8.40 8.82
C VAL A 102 6.19 7.81 10.18
N GLN A 103 7.20 7.54 11.00
CA GLN A 103 7.01 7.15 12.39
C GLN A 103 6.57 8.34 13.24
N THR A 104 6.04 8.07 14.44
CA THR A 104 5.57 9.12 15.37
C THR A 104 6.68 10.04 15.87
N ASN A 105 7.93 9.57 15.83
CA ASN A 105 9.14 10.34 16.13
C ASN A 105 9.69 11.10 14.90
N GLY A 106 8.96 11.13 13.79
CA GLY A 106 9.37 11.84 12.56
C GLY A 106 10.44 11.12 11.73
N LEU A 107 10.97 9.99 12.22
CA LEU A 107 11.94 9.19 11.48
C LEU A 107 11.30 8.46 10.29
N PRO A 108 12.09 8.11 9.26
CA PRO A 108 11.63 7.26 8.17
C PRO A 108 11.09 5.93 8.70
N LEU A 109 10.14 5.36 7.98
CA LEU A 109 9.48 4.12 8.36
C LEU A 109 10.49 2.96 8.44
N SER A 110 10.68 2.41 9.64
CA SER A 110 11.45 1.18 9.83
C SER A 110 10.80 0.00 9.09
N THR A 111 11.62 -0.93 8.59
CA THR A 111 11.18 -2.14 7.90
C THR A 111 10.25 -3.00 8.77
N SER A 112 10.53 -3.11 10.07
CA SER A 112 9.66 -3.83 11.02
C SER A 112 8.30 -3.14 11.20
N GLY A 113 8.29 -1.81 11.25
CA GLY A 113 7.06 -1.01 11.32
C GLY A 113 6.21 -1.13 10.05
N ALA A 114 6.84 -1.17 8.88
CA ALA A 114 6.17 -1.41 7.61
C ALA A 114 5.52 -2.81 7.56
N LEU A 115 6.26 -3.83 8.00
CA LEU A 115 5.76 -5.22 8.07
C LEU A 115 4.55 -5.34 8.99
N ILE A 116 4.65 -4.88 10.23
CA ILE A 116 3.54 -4.95 11.20
C ILE A 116 2.32 -4.21 10.66
N ARG A 117 2.49 -3.01 10.09
CA ARG A 117 1.38 -2.24 9.53
C ARG A 117 0.71 -2.96 8.36
N ASN A 118 1.48 -3.61 7.50
CA ASN A 118 0.91 -4.32 6.35
C ASN A 118 0.28 -5.67 6.76
N LEU A 119 0.78 -6.32 7.81
CA LEU A 119 0.13 -7.51 8.39
C LEU A 119 -1.21 -7.16 9.04
N VAL A 120 -1.25 -6.09 9.84
CA VAL A 120 -2.51 -5.60 10.45
C VAL A 120 -3.50 -5.14 9.39
N ARG A 121 -3.05 -4.70 8.20
CA ARG A 121 -3.94 -4.37 7.09
C ARG A 121 -4.64 -5.59 6.49
N LEU A 122 -4.09 -6.78 6.66
CA LEU A 122 -4.60 -8.03 6.08
C LEU A 122 -5.69 -8.69 6.93
N PHE A 123 -5.77 -8.35 8.22
CA PHE A 123 -6.74 -8.85 9.20
C PHE A 123 -7.71 -7.74 9.61
#